data_AF-A0A7C1GQM3-F1
#
_entry.id   AF-A0A7C1GQM3-F1
#
_cell.length_a   1.000
_cell.length_b   1.000
_cell.length_c   1.000
_cell.angle_alpha   90.00
_cell.angle_beta   90.00
_cell.angle_gamma   90.00
#
_symmetry.space_group_name_H-M   'P 1'
#
loop_
_entity.id
_entity.type
_entity.pdbx_description
1 polymer ?
#
loop_
_entity_poly.entity_id
_entity_poly.type
_entity_poly.pdbx_seq_one_letter_code
_entity_poly.pdbx_strand_id
1 'polypeptide(L)'
;MDSSVFKALSITGGSMVMHAKRVSSLSVIVAKAMHMNEADIKHIEMAGLVHDIGQLAVDRRVLLKSEKLEPREYESVKIHPVIAEELLSSIK
;
A
#
# COMPACT_ATOMS: atom_id res chain seq x y z
N MET A 1 -11.72 -8.71 -8.35
CA MET A 1 -10.44 -7.99 -8.52
C MET A 1 -9.49 -8.95 -9.21
N ASP A 2 -8.77 -8.47 -10.22
CA ASP A 2 -7.84 -9.30 -10.98
C ASP A 2 -6.75 -9.87 -10.07
N SER A 3 -6.43 -11.17 -10.23
CA SER A 3 -5.41 -11.88 -9.43
C SER A 3 -4.04 -11.21 -9.51
N SER A 4 -3.83 -10.42 -10.57
CA SER A 4 -2.65 -9.62 -10.91
C SER A 4 -2.21 -8.67 -9.79
N VAL A 5 -3.14 -7.96 -9.14
CA VAL A 5 -2.80 -6.97 -8.09
C VAL A 5 -2.34 -7.65 -6.81
N PHE A 6 -3.01 -8.74 -6.43
CA PHE A 6 -2.63 -9.52 -5.26
C PHE A 6 -1.28 -10.22 -5.47
N LYS A 7 -1.00 -10.64 -6.71
CA LYS A 7 0.28 -11.20 -7.11
C LYS A 7 1.40 -10.14 -7.06
N ALA A 8 1.13 -8.91 -7.50
CA ALA A 8 2.07 -7.78 -7.37
C ALA A 8 2.39 -7.47 -5.90
N LEU A 9 1.37 -7.43 -5.03
CA LEU A 9 1.57 -7.28 -3.59
C LEU A 9 2.36 -8.45 -2.99
N SER A 10 2.22 -9.66 -3.51
CA SER A 10 2.99 -10.83 -3.04
C SER A 10 4.47 -10.77 -3.41
N ILE A 11 4.85 -9.98 -4.43
CA ILE A 11 6.24 -9.80 -4.87
C ILE A 11 7.02 -8.88 -3.91
N THR A 12 6.35 -8.00 -3.16
CA THR A 12 7.01 -7.06 -2.24
C THR A 12 7.59 -7.74 -0.99
N GLY A 13 7.20 -9.00 -0.73
CA GLY A 13 7.70 -9.84 0.36
C GLY A 13 6.73 -9.98 1.53
N GLY A 14 6.87 -11.07 2.29
CA GLY A 14 5.86 -11.50 3.28
C GLY A 14 5.55 -10.48 4.38
N SER A 15 6.53 -9.68 4.82
CA SER A 15 6.32 -8.65 5.85
C SER A 15 5.37 -7.54 5.39
N MET A 16 5.51 -7.06 4.16
CA MET A 16 4.66 -6.00 3.60
C MET A 16 3.23 -6.47 3.37
N VAL A 17 3.04 -7.71 2.90
CA VAL A 17 1.69 -8.30 2.78
C VAL A 17 0.99 -8.37 4.14
N MET A 18 1.72 -8.79 5.18
CA MET A 18 1.14 -8.84 6.53
C MET A 18 0.88 -7.43 7.09
N HIS A 19 1.71 -6.44 6.77
CA HIS A 19 1.46 -5.05 7.11
C HIS A 19 0.18 -4.53 6.45
N ALA A 20 0.06 -4.66 5.13
CA ALA A 20 -1.11 -4.22 4.38
C ALA A 20 -2.42 -4.86 4.88
N LYS A 21 -2.40 -6.17 5.20
CA LYS A 21 -3.55 -6.86 5.79
C LYS A 21 -3.95 -6.28 7.16
N ARG A 22 -2.99 -5.99 8.03
CA ARG A 22 -3.27 -5.39 9.34
C ARG A 22 -3.83 -3.97 9.20
N VAL A 23 -3.23 -3.15 8.34
CA VAL A 23 -3.71 -1.78 8.08
C VAL A 23 -5.14 -1.82 7.54
N SER A 24 -5.39 -2.61 6.49
CA SER A 24 -6.74 -2.79 5.92
C SER A 24 -7.77 -3.21 6.96
N SER A 25 -7.45 -4.21 7.80
CA SER A 25 -8.36 -4.68 8.86
C SER A 25 -8.67 -3.59 9.89
N LEU A 26 -7.66 -2.85 10.34
CA LEU A 26 -7.84 -1.75 11.30
C LEU A 26 -8.66 -0.61 10.68
N SER A 27 -8.41 -0.26 9.43
CA SER A 27 -9.16 0.76 8.71
C SER A 27 -10.64 0.39 8.56
N VAL A 28 -10.96 -0.89 8.29
CA VAL A 28 -12.34 -1.39 8.27
C VAL A 28 -13.02 -1.25 9.63
N ILE A 29 -12.32 -1.55 10.74
CA ILE A 29 -12.85 -1.38 12.10
C ILE A 29 -13.21 0.09 12.35
N VAL A 30 -12.31 1.02 11.99
CA VAL A 30 -12.54 2.46 12.15
C VAL A 30 -13.72 2.92 11.28
N ALA A 31 -13.77 2.51 10.01
CA ALA A 31 -14.85 2.88 9.10
C ALA A 31 -16.23 2.42 9.60
N LYS A 32 -16.31 1.20 10.14
CA LYS A 32 -17.53 0.67 10.77
C LYS A 32 -17.92 1.47 12.00
N ALA A 33 -16.97 1.84 12.86
CA ALA A 33 -17.22 2.68 14.03
C ALA A 33 -17.70 4.10 13.64
N MET A 34 -17.33 4.58 12.45
CA MET A 34 -17.80 5.84 11.88
C MET A 34 -19.15 5.71 11.15
N HIS A 35 -19.80 4.56 11.18
CA HIS A 35 -21.08 4.29 10.50
C HIS A 35 -21.05 4.57 8.98
N MET A 36 -19.91 4.34 8.34
CA MET A 36 -19.80 4.41 6.88
C MET A 36 -20.64 3.30 6.22
N ASN A 37 -21.08 3.52 4.99
CA ASN A 37 -21.82 2.49 4.25
C ASN A 37 -20.88 1.35 3.78
N GLU A 38 -21.46 0.21 3.44
CA GLU A 38 -20.71 -0.99 3.03
C GLU A 38 -19.86 -0.79 1.77
N ALA A 39 -20.29 0.08 0.85
CA ALA A 39 -19.52 0.36 -0.37
C ALA A 39 -18.22 1.09 -0.02
N ASP A 40 -18.28 2.10 0.85
CA ASP A 40 -17.11 2.84 1.30
C ASP A 40 -16.19 1.98 2.18
N ILE A 41 -16.77 1.14 3.05
CA ILE A 41 -15.98 0.18 3.84
C ILE A 41 -15.19 -0.75 2.93
N LYS A 42 -15.79 -1.24 1.84
CA LYS A 42 -15.12 -2.08 0.85
C LYS A 42 -14.02 -1.33 0.10
N HIS A 43 -14.23 -0.05 -0.22
CA HIS A 43 -13.18 0.79 -0.81
C HIS A 43 -12.02 0.98 0.18
N ILE A 44 -12.29 1.21 1.46
CA ILE A 44 -11.27 1.35 2.50
C ILE A 44 -10.48 0.05 2.69
N GLU A 45 -11.17 -1.09 2.76
CA GLU A 45 -10.52 -2.40 2.83
C GLU A 45 -9.54 -2.57 1.67
N MET A 46 -10.00 -2.26 0.45
CA MET A 46 -9.18 -2.36 -0.74
C MET A 46 -8.00 -1.40 -0.71
N ALA A 47 -8.26 -0.12 -0.42
CA ALA A 47 -7.22 0.91 -0.33
C ALA A 47 -6.13 0.50 0.66
N GLY A 48 -6.48 0.00 1.84
CA GLY A 48 -5.51 -0.47 2.84
C GLY A 48 -4.62 -1.62 2.34
N LEU A 49 -5.15 -2.52 1.50
CA LEU A 49 -4.38 -3.64 0.94
C LEU A 49 -3.33 -3.19 -0.08
N VAL A 50 -3.60 -2.11 -0.82
CA VAL A 50 -2.75 -1.68 -1.95
C VAL A 50 -2.08 -0.33 -1.74
N HIS A 51 -2.29 0.34 -0.59
CA HIS A 51 -1.82 1.72 -0.38
C HIS A 51 -0.31 1.91 -0.64
N ASP A 52 0.50 0.92 -0.28
CA ASP A 52 1.96 0.94 -0.41
C ASP A 52 2.48 0.22 -1.66
N ILE A 53 1.63 -0.17 -2.63
CA ILE A 53 2.06 -0.91 -3.82
C ILE A 53 3.12 -0.17 -4.64
N GLY A 54 3.11 1.17 -4.62
CA GLY A 54 4.10 2.00 -5.29
C GLY A 54 5.52 1.90 -4.71
N GLN A 55 5.70 1.28 -3.55
CA GLN A 55 7.04 1.00 -3.00
C GLN A 55 7.84 0.03 -3.91
N LEU A 56 7.17 -0.70 -4.82
CA LEU A 56 7.83 -1.51 -5.85
C LEU A 56 8.82 -0.72 -6.73
N ALA A 57 8.63 0.60 -6.86
CA ALA A 57 9.49 1.46 -7.65
C ALA A 57 10.64 2.10 -6.84
N VAL A 58 10.69 1.91 -5.52
CA VAL A 58 11.74 2.43 -4.66
C VAL A 58 12.90 1.42 -4.59
N ASP A 59 14.15 1.89 -4.64
CA ASP A 59 15.32 1.02 -4.54
C ASP A 59 15.27 0.19 -3.24
N ARG A 60 15.40 -1.13 -3.38
CA ARG A 60 15.30 -2.07 -2.26
C ARG A 60 16.36 -1.81 -1.17
N ARG A 61 17.53 -1.29 -1.54
CA ARG A 61 18.58 -0.91 -0.58
C ARG A 61 18.18 0.29 0.26
N VAL A 62 17.38 1.20 -0.30
CA VAL A 62 16.81 2.34 0.42
C VAL A 62 15.68 1.87 1.35
N LEU A 63 14.75 1.04 0.84
CA LEU A 63 13.62 0.54 1.64
C LEU A 63 14.05 -0.32 2.84
N LEU A 64 15.15 -1.06 2.73
CA LEU A 64 15.63 -1.98 3.77
C LEU A 64 16.76 -1.41 4.63
N LYS A 65 17.11 -0.14 4.44
CA LYS A 65 18.20 0.51 5.19
C LYS A 65 17.85 0.58 6.68
N SER A 66 18.76 0.12 7.53
CA SER A 66 18.63 0.20 8.99
C SER A 66 18.99 1.58 9.53
N GLU A 67 19.87 2.29 8.83
CA GLU A 67 20.30 3.63 9.18
C GLU A 67 19.28 4.67 8.69
N LYS A 68 19.44 5.91 9.17
CA LYS A 68 18.66 7.03 8.69
C LYS A 68 18.87 7.21 7.18
N LEU A 69 17.77 7.47 6.48
CA LEU A 69 17.81 7.82 5.07
C LEU A 69 18.48 9.19 4.89
N GLU A 70 19.33 9.27 3.87
CA GLU A 70 19.82 10.53 3.35
C GLU A 70 18.64 11.33 2.76
N PRO A 71 18.70 12.67 2.73
CA PRO A 71 17.61 13.48 2.21
C PRO A 71 17.14 13.06 0.81
N ARG A 72 18.07 12.70 -0.08
CA ARG A 72 17.75 12.22 -1.44
C ARG A 72 17.06 10.86 -1.45
N GLU A 73 17.47 9.95 -0.55
CA GLU A 73 16.84 8.63 -0.40
C GLU A 73 15.42 8.81 0.12
N TYR A 74 15.21 9.69 1.09
CA TYR A 74 13.88 10.00 1.63
C TYR A 74 12.94 10.59 0.56
N GLU A 75 13.43 11.52 -0.26
CA GLU A 75 12.65 12.05 -1.39
C GLU A 75 12.28 10.95 -2.39
N SER A 76 13.16 9.99 -2.64
CA SER A 76 12.85 8.83 -3.49
C SER A 76 11.78 7.91 -2.88
N VAL A 77 11.70 7.79 -1.55
CA VAL A 77 10.63 7.01 -0.89
C VAL A 77 9.30 7.75 -1.01
N LYS A 78 9.28 9.07 -0.86
CA LYS A 78 8.05 9.89 -0.88
C LYS A 78 7.24 9.81 -2.18
N ILE A 79 7.84 9.32 -3.28
CA ILE A 79 7.14 9.17 -4.55
C ILE A 79 6.18 7.98 -4.57
N HIS A 80 6.31 7.01 -3.64
CA HIS A 80 5.51 5.78 -3.67
C HIS A 80 3.98 5.97 -3.70
N PRO A 81 3.36 7.01 -3.08
CA PRO A 81 1.92 7.21 -3.20
C PRO A 81 1.50 7.66 -4.60
N VAL A 82 2.33 8.46 -5.27
CA VAL A 82 2.09 8.90 -6.66
C VAL A 82 2.13 7.69 -7.59
N ILE A 83 3.13 6.83 -7.41
CA ILE A 83 3.26 5.60 -8.19
C ILE A 83 2.11 4.63 -7.90
N ALA A 84 1.66 4.54 -6.64
CA ALA A 84 0.50 3.75 -6.29
C ALA A 84 -0.77 4.24 -7.02
N GLU A 85 -1.00 5.55 -7.09
CA GLU A 85 -2.10 6.15 -7.85
C GLU A 85 -1.98 5.82 -9.36
N GLU A 86 -0.82 6.04 -9.96
CA GLU A 86 -0.57 5.73 -11.38
C GLU A 86 -0.86 4.24 -11.69
N LEU A 87 -0.37 3.33 -10.85
CA LEU A 87 -0.61 1.89 -10.99
C LEU A 87 -2.10 1.55 -10.88
N LEU A 88 -2.79 2.09 -9.89
CA LEU A 88 -4.18 1.74 -9.60
C LEU A 88 -5.15 2.39 -10.60
N SER A 89 -4.87 3.61 -11.06
CA SER A 89 -5.68 4.31 -12.08
C SER A 89 -5.69 3.59 -13.43
N SER A 90 -4.66 2.78 -13.70
CA SER A 90 -4.57 1.97 -14.92
C SER A 90 -5.44 0.71 -14.89
N ILE A 91 -6.01 0.36 -13.73
CA ILE A 91 -6.78 -0.86 -13.51
C ILE A 91 -8.27 -0.50 -13.50
N LYS A 92 -9.01 -1.04 -14.47
CA LYS A 92 -10.47 -0.89 -14.60
C LYS A 92 -11.22 -2.01 -13.88
#